data_AF-A0A3D1ISI0-F1
#
_entry.id   AF-A0A3D1ISI0-F1
#
_cell.length_a   1.000
_cell.length_b   1.000
_cell.length_c   1.000
_cell.angle_alpha   90.00
_cell.angle_beta   90.00
_cell.angle_gamma   90.00
#
_symmetry.space_group_name_H-M   'P 1'
#
loop_
_entity.id
_entity.type
_entity.pdbx_description
1 polymer ?
#
loop_
_entity_poly.entity_id
_entity_poly.type
_entity_poly.pdbx_seq_one_letter_code
_entity_poly.pdbx_strand_id
1 'polypeptide(L)' 'GEKFRGIRRFRDLLLTQEEQVARNLVSQLITYATGAEVQFADRPEVERILASTKKSGYPVRELLHAVVQSRLFLNK' A
#
# COMPACT_ATOMS: atom_id res chain seq x y z
N GLY A 1 -9.71 -18.80 5.54
CA GLY A 1 -10.52 -17.60 5.81
C GLY A 1 -11.25 -17.79 7.13
N GLU A 2 -11.37 -16.74 7.93
CA GLU A 2 -12.14 -16.76 9.18
C GLU A 2 -13.57 -16.26 8.99
N LYS A 3 -14.51 -16.79 9.76
CA LYS A 3 -15.89 -16.28 9.80
C LYS A 3 -15.93 -14.99 10.63
N PHE A 4 -16.53 -13.94 10.09
CA PHE A 4 -16.78 -12.68 10.80
C PHE A 4 -18.19 -12.19 10.54
N ARG A 5 -18.70 -11.34 11.44
CA ARG A 5 -20.03 -10.71 11.31
C ARG A 5 -19.87 -9.20 11.21
N GLY A 6 -20.24 -8.65 10.06
CA GLY A 6 -20.29 -7.21 9.81
C GLY A 6 -18.94 -6.54 9.56
N ILE A 7 -19.00 -5.26 9.17
CA ILE A 7 -17.86 -4.47 8.70
C ILE A 7 -16.81 -4.18 9.77
N ARG A 8 -17.22 -4.02 11.03
CA ARG A 8 -16.29 -3.74 12.13
C ARG A 8 -15.36 -4.93 12.37
N ARG A 9 -15.92 -6.15 12.46
CA ARG A 9 -15.11 -7.36 12.61
C ARG A 9 -14.24 -7.62 11.38
N PHE A 10 -14.72 -7.30 10.18
CA PHE A 10 -13.91 -7.37 8.98
C PHE A 10 -12.70 -6.43 9.04
N ARG A 11 -12.91 -5.17 9.47
CA ARG A 11 -11.82 -4.22 9.70
C ARG A 11 -10.78 -4.79 10.67
N ASP A 12 -11.22 -5.34 11.80
CA ASP A 12 -10.32 -5.92 12.79
C ASP A 12 -9.48 -7.07 12.20
N LEU A 13 -10.07 -7.89 11.34
CA LEU A 13 -9.36 -8.95 10.62
C LEU A 13 -8.40 -8.43 9.55
N LEU A 14 -8.69 -7.27 8.94
CA LEU A 14 -7.75 -6.64 8.02
C LEU A 14 -6.57 -6.02 8.76
N LEU A 15 -6.74 -5.56 10.00
CA LEU A 15 -5.65 -5.05 10.82
C LEU A 15 -4.62 -6.13 11.17
N THR A 16 -4.98 -7.42 11.18
CA THR A 16 -3.99 -8.50 11.32
C THR A 16 -3.13 -8.70 10.07
N GLN A 17 -3.53 -8.09 8.96
CA GLN A 17 -2.85 -8.12 7.67
C GLN A 17 -2.53 -6.68 7.20
N GLU A 18 -2.08 -5.85 8.13
CA GLU A 18 -1.85 -4.42 7.92
C GLU A 18 -0.96 -4.13 6.70
N GLU A 19 0.10 -4.92 6.50
CA GLU A 19 0.99 -4.81 5.34
C GLU A 19 0.23 -5.03 4.02
N GLN A 20 -0.75 -5.93 3.98
CA GLN A 20 -1.56 -6.17 2.78
C GLN A 20 -2.51 -5.00 2.48
N VAL A 21 -3.05 -4.38 3.53
CA VAL A 21 -3.85 -3.16 3.39
C VAL A 21 -2.99 -2.01 2.88
N ALA A 22 -1.79 -1.84 3.45
CA ALA A 22 -0.83 -0.84 3.02
C ALA A 22 -0.38 -1.07 1.57
N ARG A 23 -0.11 -2.33 1.18
CA ARG A 23 0.24 -2.72 -0.20
C ARG A 23 -0.84 -2.31 -1.18
N ASN A 24 -2.10 -2.62 -0.86
CA ASN A 24 -3.21 -2.21 -1.70
C ASN A 24 -3.29 -0.67 -1.81
N LEU A 25 -3.15 0.06 -0.69
CA LEU A 25 -3.18 1.52 -0.71
C LEU A 25 -2.06 2.11 -1.58
N VAL A 26 -0.83 1.62 -1.45
CA VAL A 26 0.31 2.03 -2.28
C VAL A 26 0.02 1.77 -3.76
N SER A 27 -0.53 0.60 -4.09
CA SER A 27 -0.89 0.28 -5.48
C SER A 27 -1.96 1.24 -6.03
N GLN A 28 -3.00 1.54 -5.25
CA GLN A 28 -4.03 2.50 -5.67
C GLN A 28 -3.45 3.91 -5.84
N LEU A 29 -2.58 4.35 -4.93
CA LEU A 29 -1.91 5.65 -5.06
C LEU A 29 -1.09 5.72 -6.35
N ILE A 30 -0.31 4.68 -6.68
CA ILE A 30 0.46 4.63 -7.93
C ILE A 30 -0.48 4.65 -9.14
N THR A 31 -1.52 3.81 -9.17
CA THR A 31 -2.46 3.75 -10.29
C THR A 31 -3.13 5.09 -10.54
N TYR A 32 -3.66 5.73 -9.50
CA TYR A 32 -4.37 7.00 -9.66
C TYR A 32 -3.45 8.20 -9.85
N ALA A 33 -2.22 8.15 -9.34
CA ALA A 33 -1.25 9.22 -9.53
C ALA A 33 -0.59 9.20 -10.92
N THR A 34 -0.37 8.00 -11.48
CA THR A 34 0.36 7.82 -12.75
C THR A 34 -0.54 7.46 -13.92
N GLY A 35 -1.80 7.11 -13.68
CA GLY A 35 -2.74 6.65 -14.70
C GLY A 35 -2.47 5.23 -15.21
N ALA A 36 -1.44 4.54 -14.70
CA ALA A 36 -1.04 3.21 -15.12
C ALA A 36 -1.13 2.21 -13.96
N GLU A 37 -1.76 1.06 -14.21
CA GLU A 37 -1.81 -0.02 -13.24
C GLU A 37 -0.41 -0.49 -12.82
N VAL A 38 -0.30 -0.96 -11.58
CA VAL A 38 0.94 -1.53 -11.04
C VAL A 38 1.25 -2.86 -11.74
N GLN A 39 2.41 -2.93 -12.39
CA GLN A 39 2.86 -4.12 -13.11
C GLN A 39 3.80 -5.00 -12.26
N PHE A 40 4.12 -6.20 -12.75
CA PHE A 40 5.09 -7.08 -12.09
C PHE A 40 6.46 -6.41 -11.89
N ALA A 41 6.88 -5.58 -12.84
CA ALA A 41 8.13 -4.81 -12.77
C ALA A 41 8.13 -3.73 -11.67
N ASP A 42 6.95 -3.28 -11.24
CA ASP A 42 6.78 -2.24 -10.23
C ASP A 42 6.86 -2.81 -8.80
N ARG A 43 6.71 -4.14 -8.64
CA ARG A 43 6.70 -4.83 -7.33
C ARG A 43 7.90 -4.49 -6.45
N PRO A 44 9.16 -4.48 -6.95
CA PRO A 44 10.30 -4.15 -6.10
C PRO A 44 10.20 -2.75 -5.47
N GLU A 45 9.65 -1.78 -6.20
CA GLU A 45 9.48 -0.42 -5.68
C GLU A 45 8.33 -0.34 -4.66
N VAL A 46 7.22 -1.07 -4.90
CA VAL A 46 6.13 -1.19 -3.92
C VAL A 46 6.64 -1.81 -2.62
N GLU A 47 7.40 -2.91 -2.69
CA GLU A 47 7.98 -3.54 -1.51
C GLU A 47 8.99 -2.64 -0.80
N ARG A 48 9.74 -1.81 -1.54
CA ARG A 48 10.64 -0.80 -0.96
C ARG A 48 9.87 0.25 -0.14
N ILE A 49 8.73 0.73 -0.64
CA ILE A 49 7.85 1.68 0.06
C ILE A 49 7.25 1.06 1.33
N LEU A 50 6.81 -0.21 1.24
CA LEU A 50 6.29 -0.92 2.41
C LEU A 50 7.37 -1.15 3.47
N ALA A 51 8.58 -1.53 3.04
CA ALA A 51 9.70 -1.73 3.96
C ALA A 51 10.10 -0.43 4.69
N SER A 52 10.07 0.73 4.01
CA SER A 52 10.43 2.01 4.62
C SER A 52 9.42 2.51 5.64
N THR A 53 8.14 2.12 5.52
CA THR A 53 7.05 2.58 6.39
C THR A 53 6.61 1.56 7.44
N LYS A 54 7.18 0.34 7.39
CA LYS A 54 6.86 -0.77 8.30
C LYS A 54 7.07 -0.44 9.78
N LYS A 55 8.15 0.27 10.12
CA LYS A 55 8.47 0.63 11.53
C LYS A 55 7.45 1.58 12.14
N SER A 56 6.82 2.41 11.31
CA SER A 56 5.83 3.41 11.75
C SER A 56 4.39 2.88 11.73
N GLY A 57 4.17 1.63 11.30
CA GLY A 57 2.81 1.07 11.13
C GLY A 57 2.09 1.61 9.89
N TYR A 58 2.81 1.85 8.80
CA TYR A 58 2.23 2.26 7.51
C TYR A 58 1.30 3.51 7.56
N PRO A 59 1.69 4.61 8.23
CA PRO A 59 0.82 5.78 8.30
C PRO A 59 0.62 6.38 6.90
N VAL A 60 -0.63 6.71 6.57
CA VAL A 60 -1.05 7.16 5.23
C VAL A 60 -0.19 8.31 4.69
N ARG A 61 0.17 9.26 5.55
CA ARG A 61 1.03 10.39 5.19
C ARG A 61 2.42 9.93 4.73
N GLU A 62 3.04 8.99 5.43
CA GLU A 62 4.37 8.48 5.05
C GLU A 62 4.30 7.62 3.78
N LEU A 63 3.26 6.80 3.62
CA LEU A 63 3.03 6.06 2.38
C LEU A 63 2.90 7.01 1.19
N LEU A 64 2.12 8.09 1.33
CA LEU A 64 1.95 9.09 0.28
C LEU A 64 3.28 9.77 -0.06
N HIS A 65 4.03 10.23 0.94
CA HIS A 65 5.34 10.85 0.72
C HIS A 65 6.31 9.89 0.03
N ALA A 66 6.33 8.62 0.43
CA ALA A 66 7.18 7.61 -0.18
C ALA A 66 6.79 7.31 -1.64
N VAL A 67 5.49 7.31 -1.97
CA VAL A 67 5.00 7.14 -3.33
C VAL A 67 5.40 8.32 -4.22
N VAL A 68 5.16 9.56 -3.81
CA VAL A 68 5.48 10.74 -4.64
C VAL A 68 6.99 10.95 -4.86
N GLN A 69 7.82 10.37 -4.00
CA GLN A 69 9.28 10.35 -4.14
C GLN A 69 9.81 9.09 -4.88
N SER A 70 8.94 8.14 -5.20
CA SER A 70 9.32 6.88 -5.84
C SER A 70 9.68 7.10 -7.32
N ARG A 71 10.49 6.19 -7.87
CA ARG A 71 10.78 6.21 -9.31
C ARG A 71 9.53 5.97 -10.16
N LEU A 72 8.54 5.25 -9.61
CA LEU A 72 7.26 5.01 -10.28
C LEU A 72 6.46 6.29 -10.47
N PHE A 73 6.56 7.25 -9.55
CA PHE A 73 5.90 8.55 -9.72
C PHE A 73 6.72 9.50 -10.59
N LEU A 74 8.05 9.50 -10.43
CA LEU A 74 8.93 10.48 -11.09
C LEU A 74 9.27 10.16 -12.54
N ASN A 75 9.20 8.89 -12.96
CA ASN A 75 9.68 8.44 -14.27
C ASN A 75 8.65 7.61 -15.06
N LYS A 76 7.38 7.54 -14.64
CA LYS A 76 6.32 6.94 -15.46
C LYS A 76 5.81 7.91 -16.51
#